data_AF-A0A7Y0AHY9-F1
#
_entry.id   AF-A0A7Y0AHY9-F1
#
_cell.length_a   1.000
_cell.length_b   1.000
_cell.length_c   1.000
_cell.angle_alpha   90.00
_cell.angle_beta   90.00
_cell.angle_gamma   90.00
#
_symmetry.space_group_name_H-M   'P 1'
#
loop_
_entity.id
_entity.type
_entity.pdbx_description
1 polymer ?
#
loop_
_entity_poly.entity_id
_entity_poly.type
_entity_poly.pdbx_seq_one_letter_code
_entity_poly.pdbx_strand_id
1 'polypeptide(L)' 'MAKTQLAPAPEAAAPDMVKLQCKSLNIDSQDFTPAHAKRLLAFQQAKGDDSWQPVTEAPKTND' A
#
# COMPACT_ATOMS: atom_id res chain seq x y z
N MET A 1 3.92 -41.00 18.17
CA MET A 1 3.75 -40.40 16.82
C MET A 1 3.68 -38.89 17.01
N ALA A 2 4.79 -38.19 16.77
CA ALA A 2 4.83 -36.74 16.94
C ALA A 2 4.05 -36.10 15.79
N LYS A 3 2.89 -35.52 16.12
CA LYS A 3 2.14 -34.65 15.21
C LYS A 3 3.00 -33.41 14.99
N THR A 4 3.65 -33.34 13.83
CA THR A 4 4.23 -32.10 13.31
C THR A 4 3.08 -31.11 13.16
N GLN A 5 2.84 -30.31 14.20
CA GLN A 5 2.08 -29.07 14.10
C GLN A 5 2.91 -28.16 13.20
N LEU A 6 2.54 -28.13 11.93
CA LEU A 6 2.95 -27.08 11.02
C LEU A 6 2.44 -25.78 11.65
N ALA A 7 3.31 -25.07 12.36
CA ALA A 7 3.00 -23.73 12.82
C ALA A 7 2.47 -22.94 11.61
N PRO A 8 1.40 -22.14 11.75
CA PRO A 8 0.99 -21.26 10.67
C PRO A 8 2.24 -20.49 10.25
N ALA A 9 2.56 -20.53 8.95
CA ALA A 9 3.69 -19.81 8.39
C ALA A 9 3.68 -18.42 9.04
N PRO A 10 4.81 -17.98 9.65
CA PRO A 10 4.83 -16.73 10.41
C PRO A 10 4.14 -15.72 9.53
N GLU A 11 3.01 -15.22 10.04
CA GLU A 11 2.15 -14.25 9.39
C GLU A 11 3.12 -13.22 8.83
N ALA A 12 3.38 -13.33 7.52
CA ALA A 12 4.46 -12.60 6.90
C ALA A 12 3.93 -11.19 6.95
N ALA A 13 4.37 -10.45 7.98
CA ALA A 13 3.85 -9.15 8.41
C ALA A 13 3.39 -8.44 7.15
N ALA A 14 2.06 -8.37 6.96
CA ALA A 14 1.49 -8.01 5.67
C ALA A 14 2.25 -6.78 5.19
N PRO A 15 3.04 -6.89 4.11
CA PRO A 15 4.16 -5.99 3.89
C PRO A 15 3.57 -4.59 3.78
N ASP A 16 3.83 -3.73 4.76
CA ASP A 16 3.21 -2.42 5.00
C ASP A 16 2.72 -1.80 3.68
N MET A 17 1.49 -2.13 3.29
CA MET A 17 1.01 -1.78 1.95
C MET A 17 0.53 -0.35 2.00
N VAL A 18 1.03 0.45 1.07
CA VAL A 18 0.67 1.85 0.94
C VAL A 18 -0.54 1.94 0.03
N LYS A 19 -1.64 2.49 0.54
CA LYS A 19 -2.80 2.80 -0.28
C LYS A 19 -2.55 4.05 -1.11
N LEU A 20 -2.74 3.97 -2.40
CA LEU A 20 -2.77 5.11 -3.31
C LEU A 20 -4.17 5.24 -3.93
N GLN A 21 -4.67 6.47 -4.06
CA GLN A 21 -5.87 6.79 -4.83
C GLN A 21 -5.47 7.28 -6.21
N CYS A 22 -6.27 7.00 -7.24
CA CYS A 22 -6.07 7.53 -8.58
C CYS A 22 -7.29 8.34 -9.02
N LYS A 23 -7.14 9.67 -9.11
CA LYS A 23 -8.25 10.55 -9.56
C LYS A 23 -8.59 10.34 -11.03
N SER A 24 -7.59 10.08 -11.86
CA SER A 24 -7.76 9.94 -13.32
C SER A 24 -8.52 8.66 -13.70
N LEU A 25 -8.37 7.61 -12.89
CA LEU A 25 -9.04 6.31 -13.07
C LEU A 25 -10.23 6.11 -12.13
N ASN A 26 -10.58 7.11 -11.32
CA ASN A 26 -11.65 7.03 -10.33
C ASN A 26 -11.47 5.85 -9.34
N ILE A 27 -10.24 5.64 -8.89
CA ILE A 27 -9.87 4.61 -7.89
C ILE A 27 -9.74 5.30 -6.53
N ASP A 28 -10.64 4.98 -5.60
CA ASP A 28 -10.64 5.56 -4.25
C ASP A 28 -9.45 5.10 -3.39
N SER A 29 -9.05 3.82 -3.50
CA SER A 29 -7.88 3.29 -2.82
C SER A 29 -7.43 1.97 -3.43
N GLN A 30 -6.14 1.84 -3.69
CA GLN A 30 -5.53 0.61 -4.13
C GLN A 30 -4.23 0.37 -3.36
N ASP A 31 -4.03 -0.84 -2.88
CA ASP A 31 -2.85 -1.24 -2.14
C ASP A 31 -1.65 -1.44 -3.07
N PHE A 32 -0.54 -0.79 -2.74
CA PHE A 32 0.74 -0.92 -3.42
C PHE A 32 1.82 -1.26 -2.40
N THR A 33 2.85 -1.96 -2.85
CA THR A 33 4.06 -2.06 -2.03
C THR A 33 4.75 -0.70 -1.93
N PRO A 34 5.41 -0.36 -0.81
CA PRO A 34 6.04 0.95 -0.62
C PRO A 34 7.04 1.32 -1.73
N ALA A 35 7.79 0.32 -2.21
CA ALA A 35 8.75 0.50 -3.30
C ALA A 35 8.06 0.79 -4.64
N HIS A 36 6.92 0.13 -4.91
CA HIS A 36 6.15 0.39 -6.12
C HIS A 36 5.46 1.75 -6.05
N ALA A 37 4.84 2.09 -4.92
CA ALA A 37 4.23 3.39 -4.68
C ALA A 37 5.22 4.55 -4.89
N LYS A 38 6.44 4.46 -4.30
CA LYS A 38 7.48 5.48 -4.50
C LYS A 38 7.89 5.63 -5.97
N ARG A 39 8.04 4.51 -6.70
CA ARG A 39 8.39 4.55 -8.13
C ARG A 39 7.28 5.15 -8.97
N LEU A 40 6.02 4.81 -8.68
CA LEU A 40 4.85 5.35 -9.35
C LEU A 40 4.78 6.87 -9.17
N LEU A 41 4.87 7.33 -7.91
CA LEU A 41 4.87 8.75 -7.56
C LEU A 41 6.06 9.51 -8.17
N ALA A 42 7.25 8.91 -8.24
CA ALA A 42 8.39 9.54 -8.91
C ALA A 42 8.20 9.62 -10.44
N PHE A 43 7.61 8.59 -11.05
CA PHE A 43 7.41 8.52 -12.50
C PHE A 43 6.36 9.52 -12.99
N GLN A 44 5.25 9.68 -12.28
CA GLN A 44 4.24 10.67 -12.61
C GLN A 44 4.78 12.10 -12.42
N GLN A 45 5.53 12.37 -11.35
CA GLN A 45 6.17 13.69 -11.13
C GLN A 45 7.15 14.03 -12.27
N ALA A 46 7.91 13.05 -12.75
CA ALA A 46 8.78 13.23 -13.92
C ALA A 46 8.01 13.51 -15.23
N LYS A 47 6.75 13.09 -15.31
CA LYS A 47 5.85 13.37 -16.44
C LYS A 47 5.01 14.64 -16.26
N GLY A 48 5.08 15.30 -15.10
CA GLY A 48 4.18 16.39 -14.75
C GLY A 48 2.74 15.92 -14.49
N ASP A 49 2.57 14.65 -14.12
CA ASP A 49 1.30 14.03 -13.77
C ASP A 49 1.21 13.81 -12.25
N ASP A 50 0.00 13.95 -11.70
CA ASP A 50 -0.28 13.75 -10.28
C ASP A 50 -1.53 12.88 -10.07
N SER A 51 -1.78 11.96 -11.01
CA SER A 51 -2.99 11.13 -10.98
C SER A 51 -3.07 10.27 -9.73
N TRP A 52 -1.93 9.72 -9.26
CA TRP A 52 -1.88 8.92 -8.05
C TRP A 52 -1.46 9.73 -6.84
N GLN A 53 -2.18 9.61 -5.74
CA GLN A 53 -1.84 10.28 -4.49
C GLN A 53 -1.88 9.26 -3.35
N PRO A 54 -0.99 9.34 -2.35
CA PRO A 54 -1.11 8.51 -1.17
C PRO A 54 -2.44 8.80 -0.47
N VAL A 55 -3.20 7.75 -0.20
CA VAL A 55 -4.37 7.84 0.68
C VAL A 55 -3.80 8.04 2.06
N THR A 56 -3.73 9.30 2.48
CA THR A 56 -3.51 9.60 3.88
C THR A 56 -4.83 9.26 4.55
N GLU A 57 -5.01 8.02 4.99
CA GLU A 57 -5.91 7.76 6.10
C GLU A 57 -5.34 8.60 7.24
N ALA A 58 -5.80 9.86 7.35
CA ALA A 58 -5.42 10.73 8.43
C ALA A 58 -5.59 9.88 9.70
N PRO A 59 -4.58 9.80 10.59
CA PRO A 59 -4.81 9.14 11.85
C PRO A 59 -6.06 9.80 12.41
N LYS A 60 -7.15 9.04 12.53
CA LYS A 60 -8.18 9.38 13.50
C LYS A 60 -7.45 9.27 14.83
N THR A 61 -6.80 10.37 15.20
CA THR A 61 -6.46 10.68 16.58
C THR A 61 -7.80 10.69 17.28
N ASN A 62 -8.22 9.51 17.77
CA ASN A 62 -9.15 9.45 18.87
C ASN A 62 -8.40 10.07 20.04
N ASP A 63 -8.61 11.37 20.21
CA ASP A 63 -8.46 12.08 21.49
C ASP A 63 -9.43 11.48 22.52
#